data_AF-A0A8T5ZMV4-F1
#
_entry.id   AF-A0A8T5ZMV4-F1
#
_cell.length_a   1.000
_cell.length_b   1.000
_cell.length_c   1.000
_cell.angle_alpha   90.00
_cell.angle_beta   90.00
_cell.angle_gamma   90.00
#
_symmetry.space_group_name_H-M   'P 1'
#
loop_
_entity.id
_entity.type
_entity.pdbx_description
1 polymer ?
#
loop_
_entity_poly.entity_id
_entity_poly.type
_entity_poly.pdbx_seq_one_letter_code
_entity_poly.pdbx_strand_id
1 'polypeptide(L)'
;CNTRFVADALAKFLKIHAREVSFAGQKDKHAVTEQWLCARVPGKEMPDLSAFQLEGCQVLEYARHKRKLRLGALKGNAFTLVLREVSNRDDVEQRLNDICVKGVPNYFGAQRFGIGGSNLQGAQRWAQTNTPVRDRNKRSFWLSAARSALFNQIVAERLKKADVNQVVDGDALQLAGRGSWFVATTEELAELQRRVNDKELMITAALPGSGEWGTQREALAFEQAAVAAETELQALLVREKV
;
A
#
# COMPACT_ATOMS: atom_id res chain seq x y z
N CYS A 1 -12.46 5.31 -16.57
CA CYS A 1 -13.19 5.77 -15.35
C CYS A 1 -12.54 5.18 -14.10
N ASN A 2 -12.94 5.55 -12.87
CA ASN A 2 -12.39 4.91 -11.65
C ASN A 2 -13.18 3.63 -11.27
N THR A 3 -12.62 2.79 -10.40
CA THR A 3 -13.26 1.54 -9.94
C THR A 3 -14.64 1.76 -9.32
N ARG A 4 -14.82 2.80 -8.51
CA ARG A 4 -16.08 3.03 -7.78
C ARG A 4 -17.24 3.34 -8.73
N PHE A 5 -16.98 4.12 -9.77
CA PHE A 5 -17.95 4.42 -10.83
C PHE A 5 -18.50 3.15 -11.48
N VAL A 6 -17.62 2.20 -11.85
CA VAL A 6 -18.03 0.92 -12.44
C VAL A 6 -18.80 0.06 -11.44
N ALA A 7 -18.38 0.04 -10.18
CA ALA A 7 -19.06 -0.69 -9.11
C ALA A 7 -20.49 -0.18 -8.87
N ASP A 8 -20.70 1.13 -8.89
CA ASP A 8 -22.03 1.74 -8.71
C ASP A 8 -22.92 1.48 -9.94
N ALA A 9 -22.36 1.53 -11.16
CA ALA A 9 -23.08 1.16 -12.39
C ALA A 9 -23.51 -0.32 -12.41
N LEU A 10 -22.61 -1.23 -12.00
CA LEU A 10 -22.91 -2.64 -11.87
C LEU A 10 -24.01 -2.91 -10.83
N ALA A 11 -23.98 -2.19 -9.70
CA ALA A 11 -25.03 -2.29 -8.68
C ALA A 11 -26.40 -1.90 -9.25
N LYS A 12 -26.44 -0.80 -10.04
CA LYS A 12 -27.66 -0.34 -10.71
C LYS A 12 -28.18 -1.36 -11.73
N PHE A 13 -27.30 -1.93 -12.56
CA PHE A 13 -27.63 -2.98 -13.53
C PHE A 13 -28.26 -4.21 -12.85
N LEU A 14 -27.66 -4.66 -11.74
CA LEU A 14 -28.12 -5.80 -10.97
C LEU A 14 -29.29 -5.49 -10.02
N LYS A 15 -29.75 -4.23 -9.96
CA LYS A 15 -30.81 -3.76 -9.05
C LYS A 15 -30.52 -4.08 -7.57
N ILE A 16 -29.26 -3.95 -7.17
CA ILE A 16 -28.81 -4.15 -5.78
C ILE A 16 -28.23 -2.86 -5.18
N HIS A 17 -28.18 -2.78 -3.86
CA HIS A 17 -27.57 -1.64 -3.18
C HIS A 17 -26.05 -1.59 -3.46
N ALA A 18 -25.48 -0.40 -3.65
CA ALA A 18 -24.06 -0.19 -3.98
C ALA A 18 -23.04 -0.69 -2.92
N ARG A 19 -23.53 -1.08 -1.73
CA ARG A 19 -22.74 -1.72 -0.66
C ARG A 19 -22.49 -3.22 -0.90
N GLU A 20 -23.32 -3.81 -1.75
CA GLU A 20 -23.27 -5.22 -2.14
C GLU A 20 -22.24 -5.47 -3.24
N VAL A 21 -21.77 -4.40 -3.91
CA VAL A 21 -20.65 -4.45 -4.84
C VAL A 21 -19.36 -4.05 -4.12
N SER A 22 -18.32 -4.84 -4.34
CA SER A 22 -17.01 -4.72 -3.70
C SER A 22 -15.89 -5.05 -4.69
N PHE A 23 -14.67 -4.72 -4.32
CA PHE A 23 -13.48 -4.87 -5.16
C PHE A 23 -12.23 -4.99 -4.26
N ALA A 24 -11.14 -5.53 -4.80
CA ALA A 24 -9.91 -5.75 -4.02
C ALA A 24 -9.09 -4.47 -3.82
N GLY A 25 -9.24 -3.46 -4.68
CA GLY A 25 -8.51 -2.20 -4.58
C GLY A 25 -8.98 -1.22 -5.64
N GLN A 26 -8.52 0.02 -5.55
CA GLN A 26 -8.73 0.99 -6.61
C GLN A 26 -7.74 0.75 -7.74
N LYS A 27 -8.17 1.05 -8.97
CA LYS A 27 -7.32 1.08 -10.17
C LYS A 27 -7.29 2.49 -10.76
N ASP A 28 -6.21 2.79 -11.45
CA ASP A 28 -5.98 4.12 -12.00
C ASP A 28 -7.01 4.48 -13.06
N LYS A 29 -7.53 5.71 -12.97
CA LYS A 29 -8.52 6.24 -13.92
C LYS A 29 -7.95 6.42 -15.33
N HIS A 30 -6.65 6.74 -15.41
CA HIS A 30 -5.92 7.09 -16.63
C HIS A 30 -4.94 5.97 -17.02
N ALA A 31 -5.44 4.74 -17.05
CA ALA A 31 -4.73 3.56 -17.53
C ALA A 31 -5.75 2.55 -18.07
N VAL A 32 -5.27 1.58 -18.84
CA VAL A 32 -6.04 0.37 -19.17
C VAL A 32 -5.83 -0.62 -18.04
N THR A 33 -6.90 -0.97 -17.31
CA THR A 33 -6.80 -1.84 -16.13
C THR A 33 -7.82 -2.95 -16.18
N GLU A 34 -7.37 -4.17 -15.91
CA GLU A 34 -8.22 -5.32 -15.65
C GLU A 34 -8.37 -5.51 -14.13
N GLN A 35 -9.60 -5.73 -13.65
CA GLN A 35 -9.86 -5.95 -12.23
C GLN A 35 -11.13 -6.75 -11.97
N TRP A 36 -11.14 -7.47 -10.85
CA TRP A 36 -12.31 -8.16 -10.34
C TRP A 36 -13.22 -7.23 -9.52
N LEU A 37 -14.51 -7.26 -9.86
CA LEU A 37 -15.62 -6.76 -9.04
C LEU A 37 -16.36 -7.95 -8.44
N CYS A 38 -16.98 -7.76 -7.29
CA CYS A 38 -17.75 -8.79 -6.60
C CYS A 38 -19.09 -8.21 -6.14
N ALA A 39 -20.18 -8.69 -6.75
CA ALA A 39 -21.55 -8.34 -6.41
C ALA A 39 -22.22 -9.50 -5.64
N ARG A 40 -22.82 -9.21 -4.48
CA ARG A 40 -23.56 -10.22 -3.73
C ARG A 40 -24.97 -10.41 -4.30
N VAL A 41 -25.17 -11.46 -5.10
CA VAL A 41 -26.47 -11.87 -5.64
C VAL A 41 -26.82 -13.28 -5.14
N PRO A 42 -27.69 -13.43 -4.14
CA PRO A 42 -28.12 -14.73 -3.62
C PRO A 42 -28.81 -15.61 -4.68
N GLY A 43 -28.98 -16.89 -4.38
CA GLY A 43 -29.58 -17.87 -5.30
C GLY A 43 -28.54 -18.61 -6.16
N LYS A 44 -29.02 -19.42 -7.10
CA LYS A 44 -28.19 -20.24 -8.00
C LYS A 44 -28.09 -19.65 -9.41
N GLU A 45 -29.10 -18.93 -9.85
CA GLU A 45 -29.18 -18.30 -11.19
C GLU A 45 -28.03 -17.33 -11.46
N MET A 46 -27.44 -17.37 -12.65
CA MET A 46 -26.43 -16.40 -13.07
C MET A 46 -27.10 -15.25 -13.83
N PRO A 47 -27.04 -13.99 -13.36
CA PRO A 47 -27.49 -12.87 -14.18
C PRO A 47 -26.64 -12.78 -15.45
N ASP A 48 -27.26 -12.44 -16.57
CA ASP A 48 -26.53 -12.24 -17.82
C ASP A 48 -25.72 -10.94 -17.77
N LEU A 49 -24.47 -11.06 -17.34
CA LEU A 49 -23.53 -9.94 -17.26
C LEU A 49 -22.94 -9.57 -18.62
N SER A 50 -23.14 -10.38 -19.67
CA SER A 50 -22.72 -10.02 -21.02
C SER A 50 -23.53 -8.84 -21.58
N ALA A 51 -24.76 -8.66 -21.09
CA ALA A 51 -25.62 -7.52 -21.41
C ALA A 51 -25.25 -6.23 -20.64
N PHE A 52 -24.30 -6.26 -19.71
CA PHE A 52 -23.86 -5.06 -18.99
C PHE A 52 -22.92 -4.23 -19.88
N GLN A 53 -23.45 -3.10 -20.38
CA GLN A 53 -22.69 -2.14 -21.18
C GLN A 53 -22.42 -0.87 -20.39
N LEU A 54 -21.17 -0.42 -20.43
CA LEU A 54 -20.73 0.83 -19.83
C LEU A 54 -19.58 1.40 -20.66
N GLU A 55 -19.66 2.68 -21.03
CA GLU A 55 -18.65 3.33 -21.85
C GLU A 55 -17.25 3.23 -21.22
N GLY A 56 -16.26 2.86 -22.05
CA GLY A 56 -14.88 2.68 -21.61
C GLY A 56 -14.66 1.47 -20.69
N CYS A 57 -15.62 0.54 -20.60
CA CYS A 57 -15.53 -0.69 -19.83
C CYS A 57 -15.98 -1.89 -20.68
N GLN A 58 -15.38 -3.05 -20.42
CA GLN A 58 -15.76 -4.32 -21.05
C GLN A 58 -15.78 -5.42 -19.99
N VAL A 59 -16.83 -6.25 -20.00
CA VAL A 59 -16.88 -7.48 -19.20
C VAL A 59 -16.06 -8.55 -19.91
N LEU A 60 -15.08 -9.12 -19.22
CA LEU A 60 -14.20 -10.16 -19.76
C LEU A 60 -14.61 -11.57 -19.26
N GLU A 61 -14.95 -11.68 -17.98
CA GLU A 61 -15.32 -12.93 -17.32
C GLU A 61 -16.28 -12.66 -16.15
N TYR A 62 -17.15 -13.61 -15.83
CA TYR A 62 -17.94 -13.62 -14.60
C TYR A 62 -18.24 -15.03 -14.09
N ALA A 63 -18.13 -15.22 -12.77
CA ALA A 63 -18.41 -16.49 -12.11
C ALA A 63 -18.95 -16.26 -10.68
N ARG A 64 -19.62 -17.28 -10.13
CA ARG A 64 -20.06 -17.26 -8.73
C ARG A 64 -18.89 -17.58 -7.81
N HIS A 65 -18.85 -16.92 -6.66
CA HIS A 65 -17.84 -17.17 -5.63
C HIS A 65 -18.46 -17.17 -4.24
N LYS A 66 -17.94 -18.01 -3.32
CA LYS A 66 -18.51 -18.19 -1.97
C LYS A 66 -18.25 -16.99 -1.06
N ARG A 67 -17.09 -16.33 -1.19
CA ARG A 67 -16.65 -15.23 -0.31
C ARG A 67 -16.70 -13.90 -1.05
N LYS A 68 -17.12 -12.85 -0.34
CA LYS A 68 -17.04 -11.47 -0.82
C LYS A 68 -15.58 -11.05 -1.01
N LEU A 69 -15.28 -10.34 -2.10
CA LEU A 69 -13.97 -9.74 -2.33
C LEU A 69 -13.77 -8.52 -1.42
N ARG A 70 -12.72 -8.53 -0.60
CA ARG A 70 -12.43 -7.45 0.36
C ARG A 70 -11.31 -6.55 -0.16
N LEU A 71 -11.31 -5.29 0.25
CA LEU A 71 -10.18 -4.39 0.00
C LEU A 71 -8.88 -4.99 0.58
N GLY A 72 -7.80 -4.95 -0.20
CA GLY A 72 -6.52 -5.57 0.12
C GLY A 72 -6.42 -7.07 -0.18
N ALA A 73 -7.52 -7.74 -0.56
CA ALA A 73 -7.52 -9.18 -0.83
C ALA A 73 -7.10 -9.51 -2.28
N LEU A 74 -5.95 -8.99 -2.71
CA LEU A 74 -5.30 -9.32 -3.98
C LEU A 74 -3.86 -9.76 -3.71
N LYS A 75 -3.33 -10.65 -4.56
CA LYS A 75 -1.91 -11.04 -4.50
C LYS A 75 -0.98 -9.92 -5.00
N GLY A 76 -1.40 -9.21 -6.05
CA GLY A 76 -0.60 -8.17 -6.70
C GLY A 76 -1.25 -7.71 -8.01
N ASN A 77 -0.49 -6.97 -8.82
CA ASN A 77 -0.88 -6.56 -10.17
C ASN A 77 0.30 -6.78 -11.13
N ALA A 78 0.01 -7.16 -12.36
CA ALA A 78 0.98 -7.18 -13.45
C ALA A 78 0.90 -5.84 -14.20
N PHE A 79 2.06 -5.26 -14.54
CA PHE A 79 2.14 -3.97 -15.23
C PHE A 79 2.84 -4.14 -16.58
N THR A 80 2.30 -3.51 -17.60
CA THR A 80 2.99 -3.26 -18.88
C THR A 80 3.01 -1.76 -19.09
N LEU A 81 4.19 -1.18 -19.11
CA LEU A 81 4.40 0.27 -19.16
C LEU A 81 5.18 0.64 -20.41
N VAL A 82 4.84 1.77 -21.03
CA VAL A 82 5.60 2.33 -22.15
C VAL A 82 6.09 3.71 -21.72
N LEU A 83 7.40 3.82 -21.46
CA LEU A 83 8.05 5.11 -21.28
C LEU A 83 8.33 5.71 -22.66
N ARG A 84 7.83 6.92 -22.90
CA ARG A 84 8.05 7.69 -24.13
C ARG A 84 8.98 8.86 -23.84
N GLU A 85 9.58 9.43 -24.88
CA GLU A 85 10.44 10.62 -24.76
C GLU A 85 11.62 10.42 -23.79
N VAL A 86 12.21 9.22 -23.80
CA VAL A 86 13.39 8.91 -22.99
C VAL A 86 14.58 9.70 -23.52
N SER A 87 15.06 10.65 -22.71
CA SER A 87 16.17 11.55 -23.06
C SER A 87 17.54 10.87 -23.01
N ASN A 88 17.70 9.88 -22.12
CA ASN A 88 18.93 9.11 -21.97
C ASN A 88 18.59 7.62 -21.82
N ARG A 89 18.68 6.89 -22.93
CA ARG A 89 18.38 5.45 -22.97
C ARG A 89 19.36 4.62 -22.15
N ASP A 90 20.65 4.97 -22.19
CA ASP A 90 21.70 4.19 -21.53
C ASP A 90 21.58 4.26 -20.01
N ASP A 91 21.24 5.43 -19.46
CA ASP A 91 20.92 5.58 -18.03
C ASP A 91 19.71 4.73 -17.62
N VAL A 92 18.65 4.69 -18.44
CA VAL A 92 17.47 3.85 -18.16
C VAL A 92 17.82 2.36 -18.20
N GLU A 93 18.56 1.91 -19.20
CA GLU A 93 18.99 0.52 -19.34
C GLU A 93 19.83 0.09 -18.13
N GLN A 94 20.81 0.91 -17.74
CA GLN A 94 21.63 0.64 -16.57
C GLN A 94 20.78 0.55 -15.29
N ARG A 95 19.84 1.48 -15.09
CA ARG A 95 18.92 1.45 -13.95
C ARG A 95 18.04 0.22 -13.94
N LEU A 96 17.54 -0.25 -15.09
CA LEU A 96 16.73 -1.47 -15.15
C LEU A 96 17.54 -2.69 -14.69
N ASN A 97 18.79 -2.82 -15.15
CA ASN A 97 19.69 -3.88 -14.70
C ASN A 97 19.96 -3.80 -13.19
N ASP A 98 20.21 -2.60 -12.66
CA ASP A 98 20.37 -2.38 -11.23
C ASP A 98 19.10 -2.72 -10.43
N ILE A 99 17.90 -2.41 -10.95
CA ILE A 99 16.62 -2.74 -10.31
C ILE A 99 16.41 -4.25 -10.25
N CYS A 100 16.80 -5.01 -11.28
CA CYS A 100 16.70 -6.48 -11.26
C CYS A 100 17.52 -7.09 -10.11
N VAL A 101 18.69 -6.52 -9.83
CA VAL A 101 19.59 -7.01 -8.77
C VAL A 101 19.20 -6.48 -7.40
N LYS A 102 19.02 -5.17 -7.26
CA LYS A 102 18.91 -4.45 -5.97
C LYS A 102 17.46 -4.11 -5.58
N GLY A 103 16.52 -4.17 -6.54
CA GLY A 103 15.15 -3.71 -6.34
C GLY A 103 15.04 -2.18 -6.32
N VAL A 104 13.95 -1.70 -5.71
CA VAL A 104 13.67 -0.27 -5.50
C VAL A 104 13.11 -0.05 -4.09
N PRO A 105 13.23 1.17 -3.52
CA PRO A 105 12.54 1.51 -2.29
C PRO A 105 11.03 1.33 -2.44
N ASN A 106 10.40 0.60 -1.52
CA ASN A 106 8.96 0.30 -1.54
C ASN A 106 8.11 1.48 -1.03
N TYR A 107 8.31 2.68 -1.58
CA TYR A 107 7.60 3.87 -1.15
C TYR A 107 6.11 3.83 -1.47
N PHE A 108 5.31 4.48 -0.64
CA PHE A 108 3.99 4.92 -1.04
C PHE A 108 4.12 6.06 -2.06
N GLY A 109 3.62 5.84 -3.29
CA GLY A 109 3.64 6.85 -4.35
C GLY A 109 2.75 8.06 -4.08
N ALA A 110 2.97 9.15 -4.81
CA ALA A 110 2.32 10.45 -4.62
C ALA A 110 0.78 10.40 -4.52
N GLN A 111 0.14 9.49 -5.29
CA GLN A 111 -1.31 9.28 -5.26
C GLN A 111 -1.84 8.94 -3.86
N ARG A 112 -1.04 8.28 -3.00
CA ARG A 112 -1.40 7.95 -1.61
C ARG A 112 -1.74 9.19 -0.79
N PHE A 113 -1.08 10.31 -1.08
CA PHE A 113 -1.21 11.56 -0.34
C PHE A 113 -2.31 12.48 -0.87
N GLY A 114 -3.10 12.01 -1.85
CA GLY A 114 -4.21 12.76 -2.43
C GLY A 114 -3.77 13.78 -3.47
N ILE A 115 -4.73 14.33 -4.22
CA ILE A 115 -4.47 15.34 -5.25
C ILE A 115 -3.81 16.55 -4.58
N GLY A 116 -2.65 16.97 -5.06
CA GLY A 116 -1.87 18.06 -4.49
C GLY A 116 -1.41 17.85 -3.04
N GLY A 117 -1.35 16.60 -2.55
CA GLY A 117 -0.97 16.29 -1.17
C GLY A 117 -2.08 16.55 -0.14
N SER A 118 -3.32 16.77 -0.58
CA SER A 118 -4.46 17.15 0.27
C SER A 118 -4.77 16.18 1.42
N ASN A 119 -4.52 14.87 1.27
CA ASN A 119 -4.75 13.92 2.36
C ASN A 119 -3.72 14.07 3.47
N LEU A 120 -2.45 14.29 3.12
CA LEU A 120 -1.38 14.50 4.10
C LEU A 120 -1.54 15.85 4.80
N GLN A 121 -1.80 16.92 4.05
CA GLN A 121 -2.08 18.25 4.61
C GLN A 121 -3.32 18.24 5.52
N GLY A 122 -4.33 17.44 5.16
CA GLY A 122 -5.52 17.22 5.98
C GLY A 122 -5.20 16.51 7.29
N ALA A 123 -4.37 15.46 7.23
CA ALA A 123 -3.88 14.76 8.41
C ALA A 123 -3.06 15.66 9.34
N GLN A 124 -2.15 16.47 8.79
CA GLN A 124 -1.33 17.41 9.57
C GLN A 124 -2.20 18.45 10.32
N ARG A 125 -3.14 19.10 9.61
CA ARG A 125 -4.10 20.02 10.24
C ARG A 125 -4.97 19.35 11.31
N TRP A 126 -5.33 18.09 11.08
CA TRP A 126 -6.10 17.33 12.06
C TRP A 126 -5.26 16.90 13.28
N ALA A 127 -3.99 16.62 13.09
CA ALA A 127 -3.07 16.31 14.19
C ALA A 127 -2.89 17.48 15.15
N GLN A 128 -2.90 18.71 14.61
CA GLN A 128 -2.78 19.97 15.37
C GLN A 128 -4.04 20.34 16.18
N THR A 129 -5.15 19.63 15.96
CA THR A 129 -6.43 19.94 16.60
C THR A 129 -7.01 18.71 17.29
N ASN A 130 -7.91 18.92 18.23
CA ASN A 130 -8.71 17.85 18.85
C ASN A 130 -10.09 17.70 18.20
N THR A 131 -10.29 18.27 17.02
CA THR A 131 -11.58 18.23 16.32
C THR A 131 -11.83 16.83 15.73
N PRO A 132 -12.96 16.17 16.01
CA PRO A 132 -13.24 14.87 15.46
C PRO A 132 -13.60 14.95 13.97
N VAL A 133 -13.05 14.04 13.15
CA VAL A 133 -13.42 13.91 11.73
C VAL A 133 -14.59 12.94 11.59
N ARG A 134 -15.79 13.48 11.32
CA ARG A 134 -17.04 12.69 11.21
C ARG A 134 -17.11 11.82 9.95
N ASP A 135 -16.52 12.29 8.85
CA ASP A 135 -16.51 11.52 7.60
C ASP A 135 -15.50 10.36 7.70
N ARG A 136 -16.02 9.13 7.67
CA ARG A 136 -15.22 7.90 7.84
C ARG A 136 -14.24 7.68 6.69
N ASN A 137 -14.60 8.04 5.46
CA ASN A 137 -13.71 7.88 4.31
C ASN A 137 -12.57 8.89 4.39
N LYS A 138 -12.90 10.15 4.69
CA LYS A 138 -11.88 11.20 4.86
C LYS A 138 -10.92 10.87 6.00
N ARG A 139 -11.46 10.43 7.14
CA ARG A 139 -10.67 9.91 8.28
C ARG A 139 -9.72 8.79 7.83
N SER A 140 -10.24 7.79 7.11
CA SER A 140 -9.42 6.67 6.61
C SER A 140 -8.31 7.13 5.66
N PHE A 141 -8.59 8.04 4.74
CA PHE A 141 -7.59 8.59 3.82
C PHE A 141 -6.49 9.38 4.55
N TRP A 142 -6.87 10.23 5.52
CA TRP A 142 -5.93 11.02 6.30
C TRP A 142 -5.02 10.15 7.17
N LEU A 143 -5.58 9.18 7.89
CA LEU A 143 -4.79 8.23 8.68
C LEU A 143 -3.90 7.37 7.78
N SER A 144 -4.39 6.95 6.61
CA SER A 144 -3.57 6.25 5.62
C SER A 144 -2.41 7.10 5.14
N ALA A 145 -2.63 8.38 4.83
CA ALA A 145 -1.59 9.28 4.35
C ALA A 145 -0.53 9.57 5.43
N ALA A 146 -0.96 9.80 6.68
CA ALA A 146 -0.06 10.05 7.80
C ALA A 146 0.96 8.92 8.00
N ARG A 147 0.50 7.69 8.24
CA ARG A 147 1.41 6.53 8.43
C ARG A 147 2.26 6.21 7.20
N SER A 148 1.72 6.45 5.99
CA SER A 148 2.48 6.25 4.74
C SER A 148 3.61 7.27 4.59
N ALA A 149 3.40 8.51 5.03
CA ALA A 149 4.43 9.55 4.98
C ALA A 149 5.55 9.25 5.97
N LEU A 150 5.20 8.86 7.19
CA LEU A 150 6.18 8.44 8.20
C LEU A 150 6.98 7.22 7.75
N PHE A 151 6.33 6.20 7.18
CA PHE A 151 7.02 5.06 6.58
C PHE A 151 8.01 5.50 5.48
N ASN A 152 7.57 6.35 4.55
CA ASN A 152 8.44 6.86 3.49
C ASN A 152 9.64 7.62 4.08
N GLN A 153 9.44 8.39 5.15
CA GLN A 153 10.52 9.12 5.83
C GLN A 153 11.52 8.16 6.48
N ILE A 154 11.07 7.12 7.19
CA ILE A 154 11.94 6.11 7.78
C ILE A 154 12.78 5.41 6.70
N VAL A 155 12.14 5.01 5.59
CA VAL A 155 12.85 4.40 4.45
C VAL A 155 13.87 5.38 3.85
N ALA A 156 13.49 6.65 3.68
CA ALA A 156 14.38 7.67 3.15
C ALA A 156 15.60 7.92 4.04
N GLU A 157 15.44 7.96 5.36
CA GLU A 157 16.55 8.04 6.30
C GLU A 157 17.42 6.78 6.25
N ARG A 158 16.83 5.58 6.12
CA ARG A 158 17.59 4.32 6.07
C ARG A 158 18.45 4.22 4.81
N LEU A 159 17.97 4.75 3.68
CA LEU A 159 18.72 4.80 2.43
C LEU A 159 19.96 5.71 2.48
N LYS A 160 20.11 6.56 3.51
CA LYS A 160 21.32 7.38 3.69
C LYS A 160 22.47 6.60 4.34
N LYS A 161 22.23 5.38 4.84
CA LYS A 161 23.28 4.52 5.39
C LYS A 161 24.23 4.04 4.30
N ALA A 162 25.46 3.69 4.68
CA ALA A 162 26.48 3.20 3.76
C ALA A 162 26.05 1.89 3.07
N ASP A 163 25.44 0.98 3.83
CA ASP A 163 24.78 -0.22 3.31
C ASP A 163 23.29 -0.18 3.70
N VAL A 164 22.43 -0.05 2.68
CA VAL A 164 20.99 0.08 2.84
C VAL A 164 20.31 -1.23 3.26
N ASN A 165 20.94 -2.37 2.96
CA ASN A 165 20.43 -3.71 3.28
C ASN A 165 21.16 -4.35 4.46
N GLN A 166 21.96 -3.58 5.20
CA GLN A 166 22.56 -4.06 6.44
C GLN A 166 21.49 -4.31 7.50
N VAL A 167 21.44 -5.55 7.98
CA VAL A 167 20.66 -5.98 9.13
C VAL A 167 21.35 -5.52 10.40
N VAL A 168 20.60 -4.91 11.31
CA VAL A 168 21.05 -4.49 12.63
C VAL A 168 20.26 -5.16 13.74
N ASP A 169 20.78 -5.12 14.98
CA ASP A 169 20.10 -5.72 16.13
C ASP A 169 18.72 -5.07 16.35
N GLY A 170 17.71 -5.92 16.49
CA GLY A 170 16.33 -5.51 16.67
C GLY A 170 15.56 -5.22 15.38
N ASP A 171 16.14 -5.45 14.19
CA ASP A 171 15.41 -5.33 12.93
C ASP A 171 14.20 -6.28 12.87
N ALA A 172 13.07 -5.78 12.38
CA ALA A 172 11.93 -6.63 12.04
C ALA A 172 12.12 -7.16 10.60
N LEU A 173 12.42 -8.46 10.48
CA LEU A 173 12.66 -9.14 9.21
C LEU A 173 11.41 -9.92 8.79
N GLN A 174 10.89 -9.62 7.60
CA GLN A 174 9.71 -10.26 7.03
C GLN A 174 10.09 -11.36 6.05
N LEU A 175 9.36 -12.48 6.08
CA LEU A 175 9.52 -13.59 5.14
C LEU A 175 8.98 -13.20 3.76
N ALA A 176 9.77 -13.42 2.70
CA ALA A 176 9.38 -13.06 1.34
C ALA A 176 8.02 -13.66 0.94
N GLY A 177 7.14 -12.82 0.38
CA GLY A 177 5.83 -13.22 -0.15
C GLY A 177 4.72 -13.45 0.88
N ARG A 178 4.97 -13.24 2.19
CA ARG A 178 3.94 -13.37 3.24
C ARG A 178 4.13 -12.35 4.38
N GLY A 179 3.12 -12.21 5.23
CA GLY A 179 3.11 -11.18 6.28
C GLY A 179 3.88 -11.51 7.55
N SER A 180 4.36 -12.75 7.73
CA SER A 180 5.06 -13.18 8.94
C SER A 180 6.45 -12.53 9.04
N TRP A 181 6.78 -12.01 10.22
CA TRP A 181 8.06 -11.38 10.53
C TRP A 181 8.55 -11.77 11.92
N PHE A 182 9.84 -11.57 12.19
CA PHE A 182 10.47 -11.78 13.49
C PHE A 182 11.61 -10.77 13.70
N VAL A 183 12.10 -10.68 14.93
CA VAL A 183 13.12 -9.70 15.32
C VAL A 183 14.52 -10.30 15.21
N ALA A 184 15.45 -9.60 14.56
CA ALA A 184 16.85 -9.95 14.49
C ALA A 184 17.55 -9.76 15.84
N THR A 185 18.48 -10.66 16.18
CA THR A 185 19.35 -10.53 17.35
C THR A 185 20.81 -10.58 16.93
N THR A 186 21.69 -10.03 17.76
CA THR A 186 23.13 -9.93 17.51
C THR A 186 23.78 -11.27 17.17
N GLU A 187 23.35 -12.37 17.78
CA GLU A 187 23.91 -13.71 17.59
C GLU A 187 23.67 -14.27 16.18
N GLU A 188 22.57 -13.85 15.53
CA GLU A 188 22.09 -14.40 14.26
C GLU A 188 22.40 -13.50 13.06
N LEU A 189 23.00 -12.32 13.27
CA LEU A 189 23.15 -11.28 12.23
C LEU A 189 23.81 -11.78 10.95
N ALA A 190 24.85 -12.62 11.04
CA ALA A 190 25.55 -13.13 9.86
C ALA A 190 24.63 -13.99 8.97
N GLU A 191 23.85 -14.89 9.57
CA GLU A 191 22.91 -15.73 8.84
C GLU A 191 21.70 -14.93 8.33
N LEU A 192 21.20 -13.99 9.14
CA LEU A 192 20.11 -13.12 8.72
C LEU A 192 20.52 -12.22 7.55
N GLN A 193 21.75 -11.68 7.57
CA GLN A 193 22.29 -10.90 6.47
C GLN A 193 22.40 -11.71 5.19
N ARG A 194 22.87 -12.98 5.27
CA ARG A 194 22.89 -13.89 4.12
C ARG A 194 21.49 -14.03 3.52
N ARG A 195 20.49 -14.29 4.34
CA ARG A 195 19.09 -14.48 3.90
C ARG A 195 18.45 -13.21 3.36
N VAL A 196 18.84 -12.02 3.85
CA VAL A 196 18.42 -10.74 3.26
C VAL A 196 19.08 -10.52 1.90
N ASN A 197 20.37 -10.81 1.76
CA ASN A 197 21.08 -10.72 0.48
C ASN A 197 20.49 -11.70 -0.56
N ASP A 198 20.10 -12.90 -0.12
CA ASP A 198 19.44 -13.93 -0.93
C ASP A 198 17.94 -13.64 -1.19
N LYS A 199 17.42 -12.51 -0.67
CA LYS A 199 16.01 -12.07 -0.80
C LYS A 199 14.99 -13.04 -0.20
N GLU A 200 15.40 -13.90 0.73
CA GLU A 200 14.50 -14.75 1.52
C GLU A 200 13.81 -13.96 2.64
N LEU A 201 14.53 -12.97 3.18
CA LEU A 201 14.07 -12.05 4.20
C LEU A 201 14.11 -10.62 3.67
N MET A 202 13.15 -9.82 4.13
CA MET A 202 13.03 -8.40 3.80
C MET A 202 13.20 -7.60 5.08
N ILE A 203 14.15 -6.66 5.09
CA ILE A 203 14.18 -5.60 6.10
C ILE A 203 12.90 -4.78 5.95
N THR A 204 12.24 -4.52 7.07
CA THR A 204 11.02 -3.71 7.10
C THR A 204 11.29 -2.32 7.67
N ALA A 205 10.31 -1.43 7.49
CA ALA A 205 10.25 -0.14 8.16
C ALA A 205 8.86 0.02 8.78
N ALA A 206 8.80 0.68 9.92
CA ALA A 206 7.56 0.85 10.67
C ALA A 206 6.48 1.58 9.87
N LEU A 207 5.25 1.16 10.08
CA LEU A 207 4.05 1.95 9.83
C LEU A 207 3.57 2.44 11.21
N PRO A 208 3.95 3.65 11.66
CA PRO A 208 3.63 4.10 13.00
C PRO A 208 2.13 4.06 13.31
N GLY A 209 1.82 3.75 14.55
CA GLY A 209 0.47 3.51 15.05
C GLY A 209 0.46 3.35 16.56
N SER A 210 -0.67 2.90 17.08
CA SER A 210 -0.82 2.48 18.46
C SER A 210 -0.14 1.13 18.72
N GLY A 211 0.36 0.92 19.95
CA GLY A 211 1.10 -0.29 20.32
C GLY A 211 2.58 -0.24 19.93
N GLU A 212 3.25 -1.38 20.02
CA GLU A 212 4.66 -1.53 19.66
C GLU A 212 4.84 -1.58 18.14
N TRP A 213 5.90 -0.95 17.63
CA TRP A 213 6.18 -0.92 16.18
C TRP A 213 6.74 -2.23 15.64
N GLY A 214 7.22 -3.11 16.54
CA GLY A 214 7.75 -4.44 16.23
C GLY A 214 9.27 -4.51 16.23
N THR A 215 9.95 -3.48 15.73
CA THR A 215 11.41 -3.32 15.86
C THR A 215 11.80 -3.16 17.33
N GLN A 216 13.04 -3.52 17.66
CA GLN A 216 13.61 -3.43 19.02
C GLN A 216 14.98 -2.74 18.99
N ARG A 217 15.52 -2.42 20.17
CA ARG A 217 16.92 -2.01 20.39
C ARG A 217 17.42 -0.96 19.37
N GLU A 218 18.50 -1.24 18.64
CA GLU A 218 19.14 -0.31 17.70
C GLU A 218 18.18 0.06 16.55
N ALA A 219 17.51 -0.91 15.95
CA ALA A 219 16.56 -0.65 14.87
C ALA A 219 15.40 0.25 15.32
N LEU A 220 14.83 0.00 16.50
CA LEU A 220 13.74 0.84 17.04
C LEU A 220 14.21 2.26 17.31
N ALA A 221 15.39 2.43 17.92
CA ALA A 221 15.98 3.74 18.17
C ALA A 221 16.19 4.52 16.87
N PHE A 222 16.66 3.83 15.82
CA PHE A 222 16.81 4.41 14.49
C PHE A 222 15.46 4.89 13.91
N GLU A 223 14.43 4.03 13.95
CA GLU A 223 13.11 4.40 13.40
C GLU A 223 12.47 5.56 14.15
N GLN A 224 12.57 5.58 15.48
CA GLN A 224 12.06 6.68 16.30
C GLN A 224 12.81 7.98 16.02
N ALA A 225 14.14 7.93 15.88
CA ALA A 225 14.94 9.10 15.52
C ALA A 225 14.59 9.65 14.13
N ALA A 226 14.35 8.77 13.15
CA ALA A 226 14.04 9.15 11.77
C ALA A 226 12.75 9.99 11.64
N VAL A 227 11.79 9.82 12.56
CA VAL A 227 10.53 10.58 12.59
C VAL A 227 10.35 11.38 13.90
N ALA A 228 11.43 11.66 14.62
CA ALA A 228 11.36 12.31 15.94
C ALA A 228 10.69 13.70 15.91
N ALA A 229 10.82 14.43 14.79
CA ALA A 229 10.18 15.74 14.61
C ALA A 229 8.65 15.63 14.37
N GLU A 230 8.14 14.48 13.95
CA GLU A 230 6.74 14.28 13.54
C GLU A 230 5.84 13.89 14.72
N THR A 231 5.99 14.56 15.86
CA THR A 231 5.27 14.24 17.11
C THR A 231 3.76 14.35 16.96
N GLU A 232 3.28 15.35 16.21
CA GLU A 232 1.84 15.58 15.98
C GLU A 232 1.20 14.41 15.22
N LEU A 233 1.81 13.97 14.11
CA LEU A 233 1.28 12.85 13.31
C LEU A 233 1.33 11.54 14.09
N GLN A 234 2.40 11.30 14.87
CA GLN A 234 2.48 10.14 15.75
C GLN A 234 1.37 10.16 16.82
N ALA A 235 1.17 11.30 17.48
CA ALA A 235 0.10 11.46 18.47
C ALA A 235 -1.30 11.25 17.86
N LEU A 236 -1.53 11.74 16.64
CA LEU A 236 -2.77 11.51 15.90
C LEU A 236 -3.02 10.02 15.68
N LEU A 237 -2.01 9.27 15.23
CA LEU A 237 -2.15 7.84 14.94
C LEU A 237 -2.46 7.03 16.20
N VAL A 238 -1.81 7.35 17.32
CA VAL A 238 -2.11 6.74 18.62
C VAL A 238 -3.52 7.10 19.11
N ARG A 239 -3.91 8.38 19.02
CA ARG A 239 -5.25 8.86 19.42
C ARG A 239 -6.36 8.14 18.67
N GLU A 240 -6.15 7.91 17.37
CA GLU A 240 -7.13 7.30 16.49
C GLU A 240 -7.08 5.76 16.46
N LYS A 241 -6.23 5.18 17.32
CA LYS A 241 -6.02 3.73 17.50
C LYS A 241 -5.79 3.02 16.17
N VAL A 242 -4.92 3.62 15.35
CA VAL A 242 -4.46 3.05 14.08
C VAL A 242 -3.42 1.98 14.33
#